data_AF-A0A2N1MS23-F1
#
_entry.id   AF-A0A2N1MS23-F1
#
_cell.length_a   1.000
_cell.length_b   1.000
_cell.length_c   1.000
_cell.angle_alpha   90.00
_cell.angle_beta   90.00
_cell.angle_gamma   90.00
#
_symmetry.space_group_name_H-M   'P 1'
#
loop_
_entity.id
_entity.type
_entity.pdbx_description
1 polymer ?
#
loop_
_entity_poly.entity_id
_entity_poly.type
_entity_poly.pdbx_seq_one_letter_code
_entity_poly.pdbx_strand_id
1 'polypeptide(L)'
;MRTGRSSGLVLLHHKKMQDHGLVLQVPGLTSPESSKTVVKPIIAQKITNSMFSTSTSTSASTNVRQEFNRLFLVESGITEEEFAELMAYVTNNPNKIPDIEESLKYGTDSFKVKYLRKLLAESNSKRIKLDDDKDLIKFWRALKNATYENETLKLSENTHFLGKGYVSILLIRKCYHDLQKIVFDDTIDKLRITGNPGIGKTYFGYYLLYLLAQKDVTIVYDNHHETKPIIFEGNNAYVSNSDGIDVYLRKLAVWYIVDGKEPKDVKAKTILICSPKKNHYKNFDKYEGVVTIRYMPTWKWEEIARCRKELYEKKVSNKKARDCFRKWGGIPRFVLERANYKTHQDKLNSAIKRSKMDIFDYIGESIGDDNLDKYGEIAYTETVLKFASNKVMKLVTLKLESRIRQRLLEKTKADTGNTLLGTSFEYLAHRILRNGGKFDIRPLDKYSGEVSSDPDAVVDLHTQDEQLYFSKNNIDVIENKMYYQPTEKNFPSIDSIIAPNKVFQMTLAENHPIKTSGLKLLYKKFGGDSAQHLVYFYFVVPEHLYEVYKLQKFVNSDDDDAQRIPKWIDKRIFQYVLKIKL
;
A
#
# COMPACT_ATOMS: atom_id res chain seq x y z
N MET A 1 17.58 -30.59 7.13
CA MET A 1 17.40 -30.05 5.77
C MET A 1 15.94 -30.21 5.32
N ARG A 2 15.11 -29.16 5.43
CA ARG A 2 13.85 -28.95 4.68
C ARG A 2 13.31 -27.55 5.02
N THR A 3 14.02 -26.53 4.57
CA THR A 3 13.61 -25.12 4.70
C THR A 3 13.96 -24.43 3.39
N GLY A 4 12.96 -23.99 2.62
CA GLY A 4 13.22 -23.16 1.43
C GLY A 4 12.16 -23.12 0.32
N ARG A 5 11.20 -24.07 0.25
CA ARG A 5 10.22 -24.11 -0.86
C ARG A 5 8.81 -23.57 -0.53
N SER A 6 8.45 -23.34 0.73
CA SER A 6 7.07 -22.94 1.11
C SER A 6 6.79 -21.44 1.02
N SER A 7 7.77 -20.56 1.20
CA SER A 7 7.55 -19.11 1.25
C SER A 7 7.16 -18.49 -0.10
N GLY A 8 7.69 -19.01 -1.22
CA GLY A 8 7.40 -18.51 -2.56
C GLY A 8 5.96 -18.80 -3.03
N LEU A 9 5.42 -19.97 -2.68
CA LEU A 9 4.08 -20.39 -3.13
C LEU A 9 2.96 -19.60 -2.43
N VAL A 10 3.14 -19.31 -1.15
CA VAL A 10 2.23 -18.51 -0.32
C VAL A 10 2.11 -17.08 -0.89
N LEU A 11 3.24 -16.41 -1.14
CA LEU A 11 3.29 -15.06 -1.75
C LEU A 11 2.61 -15.00 -3.15
N LEU A 12 2.79 -16.05 -3.97
CA LEU A 12 2.14 -16.16 -5.29
C LEU A 12 0.61 -16.33 -5.19
N HIS A 13 0.11 -17.00 -4.15
CA HIS A 13 -1.32 -17.18 -3.93
C HIS A 13 -2.00 -15.88 -3.45
N HIS A 14 -1.36 -15.14 -2.54
CA HIS A 14 -1.84 -13.82 -2.08
C HIS A 14 -1.94 -12.78 -3.19
N LYS A 15 -0.95 -12.76 -4.09
CA LYS A 15 -0.98 -11.92 -5.29
C LYS A 15 -2.26 -12.14 -6.11
N LYS A 16 -2.61 -13.40 -6.38
CA LYS A 16 -3.84 -13.75 -7.10
C LYS A 16 -5.11 -13.35 -6.33
N MET A 17 -5.06 -13.28 -5.00
CA MET A 17 -6.19 -12.84 -4.19
C MET A 17 -6.42 -11.34 -4.29
N GLN A 18 -5.37 -10.52 -4.21
CA GLN A 18 -5.48 -9.05 -4.38
C GLN A 18 -5.78 -8.65 -5.83
N ASP A 19 -5.17 -9.32 -6.83
CA ASP A 19 -5.45 -9.10 -8.26
C ASP A 19 -6.93 -9.37 -8.61
N HIS A 20 -7.57 -10.29 -7.88
CA HIS A 20 -8.99 -10.63 -8.02
C HIS A 20 -9.88 -10.02 -6.92
N GLY A 21 -9.39 -9.01 -6.21
CA GLY A 21 -10.19 -8.22 -5.26
C GLY A 21 -10.80 -9.02 -4.12
N LEU A 22 -10.14 -10.10 -3.66
CA LEU A 22 -10.57 -10.87 -2.50
C LEU A 22 -10.21 -10.14 -1.19
N VAL A 23 -9.04 -9.51 -1.17
CA VAL A 23 -8.48 -8.77 -0.03
C VAL A 23 -8.01 -7.41 -0.48
N LEU A 24 -8.23 -6.40 0.37
CA LEU A 24 -7.83 -5.01 0.22
C LEU A 24 -6.78 -4.67 1.25
N GLN A 25 -5.78 -3.93 0.81
CA GLN A 25 -4.81 -3.25 1.65
C GLN A 25 -5.35 -1.84 1.89
N VAL A 26 -5.73 -1.58 3.13
CA VAL A 26 -6.28 -0.27 3.56
C VAL A 26 -5.30 0.38 4.54
N PRO A 27 -5.30 1.71 4.69
CA PRO A 27 -4.48 2.37 5.70
C PRO A 27 -4.72 1.75 7.08
N GLY A 28 -3.63 1.47 7.81
CA GLY A 28 -3.70 1.11 9.22
C GLY A 28 -4.24 2.29 10.01
N LEU A 29 -5.13 2.02 10.96
CA LEU A 29 -5.36 2.95 12.06
C LEU A 29 -4.25 2.62 13.06
N THR A 30 -3.39 3.57 13.36
CA THR A 30 -2.41 3.46 14.44
C THR A 30 -3.18 3.26 15.75
N SER A 31 -3.25 2.02 16.24
CA SER A 31 -3.46 1.77 17.67
C SER A 31 -2.07 1.83 18.31
N PRO A 32 -1.77 2.80 19.18
CA PRO A 32 -0.45 2.92 19.77
C PRO A 32 -0.31 1.89 20.89
N GLU A 33 0.19 0.69 20.59
CA GLU A 33 0.88 -0.13 21.60
C GLU A 33 1.60 -1.34 20.96
N SER A 34 2.93 -1.31 20.98
CA SER A 34 3.81 -2.37 21.53
C SER A 34 5.22 -2.37 20.92
N SER A 35 6.10 -1.49 21.40
CA SER A 35 7.55 -1.73 21.33
C SER A 35 8.26 -1.17 22.56
N LYS A 36 8.18 -1.90 23.67
CA LYS A 36 9.20 -1.81 24.73
C LYS A 36 10.08 -3.05 24.64
N THR A 37 11.23 -2.93 23.98
CA THR A 37 12.30 -3.92 24.15
C THR A 37 13.68 -3.26 24.20
N VAL A 38 14.20 -3.24 25.42
CA VAL A 38 15.60 -3.33 25.86
C VAL A 38 16.69 -3.16 24.79
N VAL A 39 17.36 -2.01 24.84
CA VAL A 39 18.59 -1.69 24.09
C VAL A 39 19.75 -2.57 24.60
N LYS A 40 20.42 -3.28 23.68
CA LYS A 40 21.80 -3.73 23.84
C LYS A 40 22.65 -3.10 22.73
N PRO A 41 23.78 -2.45 23.04
CA PRO A 41 24.65 -1.87 22.02
C PRO A 41 25.45 -2.98 21.34
N ILE A 42 25.44 -3.03 20.00
CA ILE A 42 26.39 -3.84 19.21
C ILE A 42 27.41 -2.89 18.59
N ILE A 43 28.66 -3.29 18.79
CA ILE A 43 29.92 -2.63 18.49
C ILE A 43 30.11 -2.50 16.98
N ALA A 44 30.46 -1.29 16.52
CA ALA A 44 30.94 -1.04 15.16
C ALA A 44 32.39 -1.53 15.00
N GLN A 45 32.62 -2.47 14.08
CA GLN A 45 33.97 -2.81 13.62
C GLN A 45 34.31 -1.97 12.39
N LYS A 46 35.30 -1.08 12.56
CA LYS A 46 36.05 -0.43 11.48
C LYS A 46 36.73 -1.51 10.63
N ILE A 47 36.55 -1.47 9.32
CA ILE A 47 37.52 -2.02 8.37
C ILE A 47 38.15 -0.84 7.64
N THR A 48 39.47 -0.76 7.79
CA THR A 48 40.40 0.22 7.26
C THR A 48 40.64 0.07 5.76
N ASN A 49 40.88 1.21 5.12
CA ASN A 49 41.37 1.40 3.75
C ASN A 49 42.54 0.47 3.38
N SER A 50 42.55 0.00 2.13
CA SER A 50 43.80 -0.35 1.43
C SER A 50 43.83 0.29 0.03
N MET A 51 44.66 1.33 -0.04
CA MET A 51 45.55 1.76 -1.13
C MET A 51 45.14 1.62 -2.59
N PHE A 52 45.06 2.81 -3.20
CA PHE A 52 45.25 3.15 -4.60
C PHE A 52 46.39 2.39 -5.31
N SER A 53 46.11 1.92 -6.52
CA SER A 53 47.07 1.85 -7.63
C SER A 53 46.60 2.76 -8.77
N THR A 54 46.94 4.05 -8.72
CA THR A 54 46.64 5.04 -9.77
C THR A 54 47.93 5.60 -10.36
N SER A 55 48.66 4.77 -11.11
CA SER A 55 49.81 5.23 -11.88
C SER A 55 49.74 4.92 -13.38
N THR A 56 48.77 4.14 -13.85
CA THR A 56 48.65 3.76 -15.27
C THR A 56 47.51 4.47 -16.03
N SER A 57 46.42 4.89 -15.38
CA SER A 57 45.29 5.51 -16.09
C SER A 57 45.53 6.98 -16.49
N THR A 58 46.35 7.70 -15.73
CA THR A 58 46.62 9.13 -15.95
C THR A 58 47.50 9.38 -17.16
N SER A 59 48.51 8.52 -17.41
CA SER A 59 49.39 8.63 -18.58
C SER A 59 48.63 8.32 -19.87
N ALA A 60 47.83 7.24 -19.85
CA ALA A 60 47.02 6.80 -20.98
C ALA A 60 46.01 7.87 -21.44
N SER A 61 45.27 8.46 -20.48
CA SER A 61 44.33 9.54 -20.78
C SER A 61 45.01 10.80 -21.32
N THR A 62 46.25 11.06 -20.91
CA THR A 62 47.01 12.21 -21.40
C THR A 62 47.44 11.99 -22.84
N ASN A 63 47.93 10.79 -23.16
CA ASN A 63 48.36 10.41 -24.51
C ASN A 63 47.20 10.44 -25.52
N VAL A 64 46.03 9.91 -25.16
CA VAL A 64 44.85 9.94 -26.05
C VAL A 64 44.41 11.38 -26.35
N ARG A 65 44.37 12.25 -25.32
CA ARG A 65 43.98 13.67 -25.49
C ARG A 65 45.01 14.44 -26.32
N GLN A 66 46.30 14.15 -26.15
CA GLN A 66 47.35 14.73 -26.99
C GLN A 66 47.22 14.31 -28.45
N GLU A 67 46.91 13.04 -28.71
CA GLU A 67 46.73 12.56 -30.08
C GLU A 67 45.47 13.14 -30.74
N PHE A 68 44.39 13.37 -29.99
CA PHE A 68 43.24 14.13 -30.50
C PHE A 68 43.64 15.55 -30.89
N ASN A 69 44.37 16.26 -30.01
CA ASN A 69 44.86 17.61 -30.31
C ASN A 69 45.74 17.63 -31.56
N ARG A 70 46.64 16.65 -31.71
CA ARG A 70 47.49 16.53 -32.89
C ARG A 70 46.67 16.34 -34.16
N LEU A 71 45.70 15.42 -34.13
CA LEU A 71 44.82 15.14 -35.27
C LEU A 71 43.84 16.29 -35.58
N PHE A 72 43.50 17.14 -34.61
CA PHE A 72 42.71 18.35 -34.83
C PHE A 72 43.49 19.42 -35.62
N LEU A 73 44.82 19.45 -35.47
CA LEU A 73 45.69 20.42 -36.15
C LEU A 73 46.08 20.01 -37.59
N VAL A 74 45.64 18.84 -38.06
CA VAL A 74 45.92 18.36 -39.43
C VAL A 74 44.84 18.87 -40.39
N GLU A 75 45.23 19.32 -41.57
CA GLU A 75 44.33 19.94 -42.58
C GLU A 75 43.16 19.04 -43.02
N SER A 76 43.33 17.71 -42.97
CA SER A 76 42.29 16.69 -43.21
C SER A 76 41.92 15.88 -41.95
N GLY A 77 42.12 16.50 -40.79
CA GLY A 77 41.98 15.94 -39.45
C GLY A 77 40.55 15.80 -38.94
N ILE A 78 40.41 15.74 -37.62
CA ILE A 78 39.11 15.81 -36.93
C ILE A 78 38.63 17.25 -36.83
N THR A 79 37.32 17.49 -36.95
CA THR A 79 36.74 18.84 -36.84
C THR A 79 36.66 19.31 -35.38
N GLU A 80 36.38 20.59 -35.17
CA GLU A 80 36.18 21.15 -33.82
C GLU A 80 35.02 20.48 -33.07
N GLU A 81 33.94 20.17 -33.78
CA GLU A 81 32.78 19.45 -33.24
C GLU A 81 33.14 17.99 -32.89
N GLU A 82 33.84 17.28 -33.78
CA GLU A 82 34.34 15.92 -33.53
C GLU A 82 35.31 15.90 -32.34
N PHE A 83 36.14 16.92 -32.20
CA PHE A 83 37.08 17.07 -31.09
C PHE A 83 36.35 17.22 -29.75
N ALA A 84 35.34 18.11 -29.68
CA ALA A 84 34.50 18.25 -28.49
C ALA A 84 33.76 16.95 -28.13
N GLU A 85 33.20 16.25 -29.12
CA GLU A 85 32.52 14.97 -28.91
C GLU A 85 33.47 13.87 -28.40
N LEU A 86 34.68 13.77 -28.95
CA LEU A 86 35.69 12.81 -28.51
C LEU A 86 36.17 13.10 -27.08
N MET A 87 36.36 14.37 -26.73
CA MET A 87 36.71 14.79 -25.37
C MET A 87 35.61 14.43 -24.36
N ALA A 88 34.35 14.62 -24.72
CA ALA A 88 33.22 14.16 -23.92
C ALA A 88 33.15 12.62 -23.86
N TYR A 89 33.43 11.92 -24.96
CA TYR A 89 33.41 10.46 -25.03
C TYR A 89 34.41 9.84 -24.07
N VAL A 90 35.68 10.25 -24.11
CA VAL A 90 36.73 9.68 -23.24
C VAL A 90 36.51 10.02 -21.76
N THR A 91 35.91 11.19 -21.48
CA THR A 91 35.52 11.58 -20.11
C THR A 91 34.40 10.68 -19.58
N ASN A 92 33.45 10.30 -20.42
CA ASN A 92 32.32 9.45 -20.03
C ASN A 92 32.63 7.94 -20.04
N ASN A 93 33.71 7.53 -20.72
CA ASN A 93 34.10 6.12 -20.90
C ASN A 93 35.58 5.88 -20.50
N PRO A 94 35.97 6.12 -19.24
CA PRO A 94 37.37 6.03 -18.81
C PRO A 94 37.95 4.60 -18.95
N ASN A 95 37.10 3.58 -18.87
CA ASN A 95 37.46 2.18 -19.08
C ASN A 95 37.82 1.83 -20.53
N LYS A 96 37.48 2.69 -21.51
CA LYS A 96 37.81 2.49 -22.93
C LYS A 96 39.11 3.18 -23.36
N ILE A 97 39.67 4.03 -22.50
CA ILE A 97 40.88 4.79 -22.79
C ILE A 97 42.06 3.87 -23.17
N PRO A 98 42.35 2.74 -22.48
CA PRO A 98 43.45 1.86 -22.85
C PRO A 98 43.30 1.26 -24.26
N ASP A 99 42.09 0.83 -24.62
CA ASP A 99 41.80 0.26 -25.94
C ASP A 99 41.98 1.30 -27.05
N ILE A 100 41.54 2.54 -26.79
CA ILE A 100 41.68 3.68 -27.72
C ILE A 100 43.14 4.05 -27.88
N GLU A 101 43.88 4.17 -26.77
CA GLU A 101 45.31 4.46 -26.79
C GLU A 101 46.08 3.43 -27.61
N GLU A 102 45.82 2.13 -27.36
CA GLU A 102 46.45 1.05 -28.11
C GLU A 102 46.10 1.11 -29.60
N SER A 103 44.84 1.37 -29.94
CA SER A 103 44.38 1.48 -31.33
C SER A 103 45.01 2.67 -32.06
N LEU A 104 45.25 3.78 -31.36
CA LEU A 104 45.85 5.00 -31.93
C LEU A 104 47.37 4.91 -32.15
N LYS A 105 48.04 3.86 -31.64
CA LYS A 105 49.48 3.63 -31.91
C LYS A 105 49.76 3.22 -33.35
N TYR A 106 48.76 2.72 -34.08
CA TYR A 106 48.95 2.12 -35.40
C TYR A 106 48.21 2.89 -36.50
N GLY A 107 48.70 2.75 -37.75
CA GLY A 107 48.07 3.29 -38.94
C GLY A 107 48.40 4.76 -39.25
N THR A 108 47.90 5.22 -40.40
CA THR A 108 48.05 6.61 -40.87
C THR A 108 47.07 7.55 -40.17
N ASP A 109 47.31 8.85 -40.23
CA ASP A 109 46.40 9.86 -39.66
C ASP A 109 44.97 9.73 -40.23
N SER A 110 44.85 9.47 -41.53
CA SER A 110 43.56 9.19 -42.17
C SER A 110 42.86 7.96 -41.56
N PHE A 111 43.61 6.89 -41.24
CA PHE A 111 43.06 5.72 -40.57
C PHE A 111 42.60 6.06 -39.14
N LYS A 112 43.42 6.79 -38.37
CA LYS A 112 43.07 7.21 -37.00
C LYS A 112 41.83 8.08 -36.97
N VAL A 113 41.73 9.07 -37.87
CA VAL A 113 40.52 9.91 -38.02
C VAL A 113 39.30 9.05 -38.36
N LYS A 114 39.43 8.08 -39.28
CA LYS A 114 38.34 7.17 -39.64
C LYS A 114 37.91 6.28 -38.47
N TYR A 115 38.87 5.79 -37.67
CA TYR A 115 38.60 5.03 -36.45
C TYR A 115 37.83 5.87 -35.43
N LEU A 116 38.28 7.11 -35.16
CA LEU A 116 37.63 8.01 -34.21
C LEU A 116 36.22 8.42 -34.67
N ARG A 117 36.01 8.68 -35.96
CA ARG A 117 34.68 8.90 -36.52
C ARG A 117 33.77 7.69 -36.36
N LYS A 118 34.29 6.48 -36.53
CA LYS A 118 33.53 5.24 -36.30
C LYS A 118 33.17 5.07 -34.82
N LEU A 119 34.09 5.41 -33.91
CA LEU A 119 33.87 5.41 -32.47
C LEU A 119 32.73 6.38 -32.09
N LEU A 120 32.73 7.59 -32.65
CA LEU A 120 31.66 8.57 -32.47
C LEU A 120 30.33 8.07 -33.07
N ALA A 121 30.35 7.50 -34.27
CA ALA A 121 29.16 6.95 -34.93
C ALA A 121 28.54 5.79 -34.12
N GLU A 122 29.35 4.91 -33.53
CA GLU A 122 28.88 3.85 -32.62
C GLU A 122 28.35 4.38 -31.28
N SER A 123 28.83 5.54 -30.83
CA SER A 123 28.33 6.22 -29.63
C SER A 123 27.00 6.95 -29.88
N ASN A 124 26.87 7.60 -31.04
CA ASN A 124 25.68 8.31 -31.46
C ASN A 124 24.58 7.32 -31.91
N SER A 125 24.93 6.14 -32.44
CA SER A 125 23.99 5.04 -32.69
C SER A 125 23.47 4.36 -31.42
N LYS A 126 24.02 4.66 -30.22
CA LYS A 126 23.43 4.26 -28.93
C LYS A 126 22.50 5.33 -28.34
N ARG A 127 22.55 6.57 -28.85
CA ARG A 127 21.65 7.70 -28.50
C ARG A 127 20.40 7.74 -29.38
N ILE A 128 19.87 6.60 -29.82
CA ILE A 128 18.75 6.57 -30.77
C ILE A 128 17.49 7.17 -30.11
N LYS A 129 17.17 8.42 -30.46
CA LYS A 129 15.79 8.92 -30.53
C LYS A 129 15.09 8.06 -31.57
N LEU A 130 14.24 7.15 -31.12
CA LEU A 130 13.74 6.08 -31.99
C LEU A 130 12.55 6.48 -32.83
N ASP A 131 11.80 7.50 -32.42
CA ASP A 131 10.67 8.02 -33.17
C ASP A 131 10.29 9.41 -32.69
N ASP A 132 10.01 10.32 -33.63
CA ASP A 132 9.22 11.52 -33.38
C ASP A 132 7.74 11.13 -33.35
N ASP A 133 7.32 10.46 -32.28
CA ASP A 133 5.92 10.11 -32.05
C ASP A 133 5.11 11.41 -31.87
N LYS A 134 4.44 11.81 -32.96
CA LYS A 134 3.68 13.06 -33.03
C LYS A 134 2.57 13.12 -31.97
N ASP A 135 1.95 12.00 -31.65
CA ASP A 135 0.88 11.94 -30.64
C ASP A 135 1.44 12.06 -29.23
N LEU A 136 2.62 11.50 -28.98
CA LEU A 136 3.33 11.65 -27.71
C LEU A 136 3.79 13.10 -27.49
N ILE A 137 4.33 13.76 -28.51
CA ILE A 137 4.71 15.18 -28.46
C ILE A 137 3.47 16.05 -28.25
N LYS A 138 2.38 15.76 -28.97
CA LYS A 138 1.09 16.44 -28.80
C LYS A 138 0.57 16.29 -27.37
N PHE A 139 0.63 15.08 -26.82
CA PHE A 139 0.31 14.81 -25.43
C PHE A 139 1.12 15.66 -24.46
N TRP A 140 2.45 15.65 -24.59
CA TRP A 140 3.31 16.38 -23.67
C TRP A 140 3.03 17.89 -23.66
N ARG A 141 2.84 18.48 -24.85
CA ARG A 141 2.46 19.88 -24.99
C ARG A 141 1.07 20.17 -24.46
N ALA A 142 0.11 19.28 -24.67
CA ALA A 142 -1.24 19.42 -24.11
C ALA A 142 -1.25 19.29 -22.59
N LEU A 143 -0.40 18.43 -22.01
CA LEU A 143 -0.28 18.24 -20.57
C LEU A 143 0.25 19.50 -19.88
N LYS A 144 1.25 20.16 -20.48
CA LYS A 144 1.77 21.44 -19.98
C LYS A 144 0.70 22.53 -19.92
N ASN A 145 -0.24 22.52 -20.88
CA ASN A 145 -1.33 23.48 -20.99
C ASN A 145 -2.67 22.94 -20.47
N ALA A 146 -2.66 21.85 -19.71
CA ALA A 146 -3.88 21.19 -19.25
C ALA A 146 -4.63 22.06 -18.23
N THR A 147 -5.96 22.08 -18.34
CA THR A 147 -6.81 22.78 -17.39
C THR A 147 -6.94 21.93 -16.12
N TYR A 148 -6.64 22.54 -14.97
CA TYR A 148 -6.78 21.91 -13.67
C TYR A 148 -7.80 22.68 -12.83
N GLU A 149 -9.03 22.17 -12.77
CA GLU A 149 -10.14 22.83 -12.06
C GLU A 149 -10.97 21.80 -11.31
N ASN A 150 -11.43 22.17 -10.12
CA ASN A 150 -12.26 21.31 -9.26
C ASN A 150 -11.65 19.91 -9.09
N GLU A 151 -10.34 19.77 -8.85
CA GLU A 151 -9.66 18.46 -8.72
C GLU A 151 -9.76 17.57 -9.98
N THR A 152 -10.05 18.13 -11.15
CA THR A 152 -10.11 17.41 -12.42
C THR A 152 -9.12 18.03 -13.40
N LEU A 153 -8.16 17.22 -13.85
CA LEU A 153 -7.18 17.59 -14.86
C LEU A 153 -7.70 17.16 -16.24
N LYS A 154 -7.82 18.11 -17.17
CA LYS A 154 -8.32 17.88 -18.53
C LYS A 154 -7.28 18.27 -19.57
N LEU A 155 -6.96 17.34 -20.46
CA LEU A 155 -6.18 17.62 -21.66
C LEU A 155 -7.05 18.33 -22.70
N SER A 156 -6.42 19.05 -23.63
CA SER A 156 -7.11 19.64 -24.78
C SER A 156 -7.79 18.57 -25.64
N GLU A 157 -8.81 18.98 -26.39
CA GLU A 157 -9.60 18.06 -27.23
C GLU A 157 -8.71 17.23 -28.17
N ASN A 158 -9.10 15.96 -28.34
CA ASN A 158 -8.37 14.97 -29.16
C ASN A 158 -6.93 14.69 -28.71
N THR A 159 -6.65 14.82 -27.41
CA THR A 159 -5.37 14.43 -26.83
C THR A 159 -5.57 13.44 -25.68
N HIS A 160 -4.68 12.45 -25.61
CA HIS A 160 -4.76 11.35 -24.65
C HIS A 160 -3.45 11.19 -23.89
N PHE A 161 -3.52 10.68 -22.67
CA PHE A 161 -2.33 10.43 -21.86
C PHE A 161 -1.34 9.51 -22.58
N LEU A 162 -0.07 9.90 -22.61
CA LEU A 162 1.01 9.22 -23.34
C LEU A 162 0.79 9.10 -24.86
N GLY A 163 -0.10 9.91 -25.45
CA GLY A 163 -0.45 9.80 -26.87
C GLY A 163 -1.28 8.57 -27.21
N LYS A 164 -1.77 7.81 -26.21
CA LYS A 164 -2.44 6.51 -26.42
C LYS A 164 -3.78 6.42 -25.69
N GLY A 165 -4.70 5.65 -26.28
CA GLY A 165 -5.95 5.23 -25.63
C GLY A 165 -7.07 6.27 -25.67
N TYR A 166 -7.90 6.30 -24.62
CA TYR A 166 -9.13 7.12 -24.55
C TYR A 166 -9.19 8.03 -23.32
N VAL A 167 -8.08 8.14 -22.57
CA VAL A 167 -8.05 8.92 -21.34
C VAL A 167 -7.58 10.33 -21.67
N SER A 168 -8.48 11.29 -21.56
CA SER A 168 -8.19 12.72 -21.68
C SER A 168 -8.47 13.50 -20.39
N ILE A 169 -9.10 12.84 -19.41
CA ILE A 169 -9.51 13.44 -18.14
C ILE A 169 -8.99 12.57 -16.99
N LEU A 170 -8.47 13.24 -15.97
CA LEU A 170 -7.95 12.62 -14.77
C LEU A 170 -8.58 13.27 -13.53
N LEU A 171 -9.23 12.45 -12.70
CA LEU A 171 -9.71 12.88 -11.39
C LEU A 171 -8.55 12.81 -10.37
N ILE A 172 -8.26 13.92 -9.72
CA ILE A 172 -7.25 14.05 -8.67
C ILE A 172 -7.90 13.73 -7.32
N ARG A 173 -7.30 12.78 -6.62
CA ARG A 173 -7.80 12.31 -5.32
C ARG A 173 -7.11 13.09 -4.21
N LYS A 174 -7.76 13.20 -3.04
CA LYS A 174 -7.11 13.73 -1.83
C LYS A 174 -5.77 13.05 -1.56
N CYS A 175 -5.69 11.72 -1.68
CA CYS A 175 -4.44 11.01 -1.45
C CYS A 175 -3.34 11.33 -2.48
N TYR A 176 -3.68 11.85 -3.67
CA TYR A 176 -2.67 12.32 -4.63
C TYR A 176 -2.03 13.62 -4.15
N HIS A 177 -2.82 14.55 -3.60
CA HIS A 177 -2.29 15.78 -2.99
C HIS A 177 -1.39 15.48 -1.79
N ASP A 178 -1.78 14.52 -0.96
CA ASP A 178 -0.96 14.17 0.20
C ASP A 178 0.35 13.46 -0.22
N LEU A 179 0.27 12.51 -1.16
CA LEU A 179 1.46 11.82 -1.69
C LEU A 179 2.39 12.74 -2.48
N GLN A 180 1.86 13.76 -3.16
CA GLN A 180 2.65 14.79 -3.84
C GLN A 180 3.62 15.49 -2.89
N LYS A 181 3.21 15.76 -1.64
CA LYS A 181 4.07 16.42 -0.65
C LYS A 181 5.32 15.59 -0.35
N ILE A 182 5.14 14.27 -0.25
CA ILE A 182 6.22 13.31 -0.02
C ILE A 182 7.10 13.15 -1.27
N VAL A 183 6.49 13.18 -2.45
CA VAL A 183 7.22 13.13 -3.73
C VAL A 183 8.20 14.29 -3.86
N PHE A 184 7.81 15.50 -3.45
CA PHE A 184 8.64 16.71 -3.53
C PHE A 184 9.50 16.99 -2.31
N ASP A 185 9.58 16.05 -1.36
CA ASP A 185 10.53 16.14 -0.25
C ASP A 185 11.94 15.81 -0.75
N ASP A 186 12.81 16.82 -0.85
CA ASP A 186 14.17 16.69 -1.37
C ASP A 186 15.09 15.79 -0.52
N THR A 187 14.69 15.45 0.70
CA THR A 187 15.42 14.49 1.54
C THR A 187 15.21 13.02 1.12
N ILE A 188 14.21 12.76 0.27
CA ILE A 188 13.85 11.42 -0.19
C ILE A 188 14.40 11.19 -1.61
N ASP A 189 15.35 10.26 -1.75
CA ASP A 189 15.92 9.88 -3.05
C ASP A 189 15.07 8.84 -3.78
N LYS A 190 14.50 7.89 -3.02
CA LYS A 190 13.85 6.70 -3.53
C LYS A 190 12.48 6.55 -2.87
N LEU A 191 11.39 6.71 -3.63
CA LEU A 191 10.03 6.61 -3.11
C LEU A 191 9.27 5.47 -3.77
N ARG A 192 8.80 4.51 -2.96
CA ARG A 192 7.91 3.44 -3.39
C ARG A 192 6.47 3.75 -3.01
N ILE A 193 5.58 3.78 -3.99
CA ILE A 193 4.13 3.90 -3.81
C ILE A 193 3.46 2.61 -4.29
N THR A 194 2.92 1.85 -3.33
CA THR A 194 2.29 0.56 -3.60
C THR A 194 0.82 0.51 -3.17
N GLY A 195 0.12 -0.57 -3.52
CA GLY A 195 -1.28 -0.80 -3.14
C GLY A 195 -2.05 -1.66 -4.13
N ASN A 196 -3.33 -1.94 -3.84
CA ASN A 196 -4.16 -2.84 -4.64
C ASN A 196 -4.15 -2.52 -6.16
N PRO A 197 -4.09 -3.54 -7.04
CA PRO A 197 -4.26 -3.35 -8.48
C PRO A 197 -5.58 -2.65 -8.82
N GLY A 198 -5.52 -1.64 -9.70
CA GLY A 198 -6.72 -0.95 -10.21
C GLY A 198 -7.28 0.19 -9.34
N ILE A 199 -6.53 0.69 -8.36
CA ILE A 199 -6.92 1.82 -7.48
C ILE A 199 -6.47 3.21 -7.97
N GLY A 200 -5.79 3.32 -9.11
CA GLY A 200 -5.37 4.63 -9.63
C GLY A 200 -3.87 4.93 -9.62
N LYS A 201 -3.01 4.00 -9.19
CA LYS A 201 -1.55 4.16 -9.15
C LYS A 201 -0.92 4.72 -10.45
N THR A 202 -1.18 4.12 -11.61
CA THR A 202 -0.71 4.62 -12.91
C THR A 202 -1.19 6.04 -13.19
N TYR A 203 -2.44 6.35 -12.82
CA TYR A 203 -3.02 7.68 -12.97
C TYR A 203 -2.39 8.72 -12.03
N PHE A 204 -1.89 8.30 -10.87
CA PHE A 204 -1.02 9.15 -10.05
C PHE A 204 0.31 9.44 -10.75
N GLY A 205 0.90 8.45 -11.44
CA GLY A 205 2.06 8.67 -12.31
C GLY A 205 1.80 9.75 -13.36
N TYR A 206 0.62 9.77 -13.99
CA TYR A 206 0.23 10.83 -14.93
C TYR A 206 0.06 12.20 -14.27
N TYR A 207 -0.46 12.24 -13.05
CA TYR A 207 -0.50 13.47 -12.27
C TYR A 207 0.91 13.99 -11.95
N LEU A 208 1.86 13.10 -11.63
CA LEU A 208 3.26 13.48 -11.44
C LEU A 208 3.88 14.04 -12.72
N LEU A 209 3.60 13.44 -13.89
CA LEU A 209 4.03 13.99 -15.17
C LEU A 209 3.52 15.43 -15.34
N TYR A 210 2.25 15.69 -15.03
CA TYR A 210 1.70 17.05 -15.08
C TYR A 210 2.46 18.01 -14.16
N LEU A 211 2.62 17.65 -12.89
CA LEU A 211 3.27 18.52 -11.89
C LEU A 211 4.74 18.81 -12.25
N LEU A 212 5.46 17.80 -12.74
CA LEU A 212 6.85 17.94 -13.17
C LEU A 212 6.98 18.70 -14.49
N ALA A 213 5.99 18.59 -15.39
CA ALA A 213 5.90 19.41 -16.59
C ALA A 213 5.80 20.90 -16.26
N GLN A 214 5.05 21.26 -15.21
CA GLN A 214 4.95 22.65 -14.72
C GLN A 214 6.27 23.17 -14.12
N LYS A 215 7.14 22.28 -13.65
CA LYS A 215 8.49 22.62 -13.15
C LYS A 215 9.55 22.65 -14.26
N ASP A 216 9.17 22.30 -15.49
CA ASP A 216 10.04 22.19 -16.67
C ASP A 216 11.33 21.37 -16.43
N VAL A 217 11.20 20.25 -15.70
CA VAL A 217 12.31 19.32 -15.44
C VAL A 217 12.30 18.15 -16.42
N THR A 218 13.47 17.54 -16.62
CA THR A 218 13.60 16.32 -17.44
C THR A 218 13.08 15.11 -16.68
N ILE A 219 12.24 14.31 -17.35
CA ILE A 219 11.60 13.13 -16.77
C ILE A 219 11.90 11.90 -17.63
N VAL A 220 12.30 10.81 -16.99
CA VAL A 220 12.32 9.47 -17.60
C VAL A 220 11.13 8.70 -17.03
N TYR A 221 10.17 8.35 -17.90
CA TYR A 221 9.00 7.56 -17.54
C TYR A 221 9.13 6.15 -18.10
N ASP A 222 9.16 5.15 -17.22
CA ASP A 222 9.49 3.79 -17.58
C ASP A 222 8.42 2.79 -17.10
N ASN A 223 7.52 2.44 -18.02
CA ASN A 223 6.30 1.69 -17.73
C ASN A 223 6.43 0.23 -18.19
N HIS A 224 5.98 -0.71 -17.36
CA HIS A 224 5.91 -2.13 -17.69
C HIS A 224 5.02 -2.45 -18.92
N HIS A 225 4.03 -1.62 -19.19
CA HIS A 225 3.16 -1.77 -20.38
C HIS A 225 3.76 -1.19 -21.65
N GLU A 226 4.89 -0.48 -21.55
CA GLU A 226 5.62 0.06 -22.69
C GLU A 226 6.85 -0.81 -22.96
N THR A 227 7.16 -1.01 -24.25
CA THR A 227 8.36 -1.76 -24.64
C THR A 227 9.64 -1.01 -24.35
N LYS A 228 9.55 0.32 -24.22
CA LYS A 228 10.67 1.25 -24.12
C LYS A 228 10.32 2.44 -23.22
N PRO A 229 11.29 2.99 -22.47
CA PRO A 229 11.10 4.20 -21.68
C PRO A 229 10.83 5.43 -22.55
N ILE A 230 10.11 6.39 -21.98
CA ILE A 230 9.81 7.68 -22.58
C ILE A 230 10.60 8.77 -21.85
N ILE A 231 11.22 9.66 -22.61
CA ILE A 231 11.90 10.85 -22.09
C ILE A 231 11.05 12.07 -22.40
N PHE A 232 10.79 12.89 -21.39
CA PHE A 232 10.18 14.21 -21.51
C PHE A 232 11.22 15.28 -21.17
N GLU A 233 11.48 16.19 -22.10
CA GLU A 233 12.51 17.22 -21.97
C GLU A 233 12.10 18.49 -22.73
N GLY A 234 12.03 19.62 -22.03
CA GLY A 234 11.52 20.86 -22.59
C GLY A 234 10.13 20.65 -23.22
N ASN A 235 9.97 20.98 -24.50
CA ASN A 235 8.70 20.79 -25.25
C ASN A 235 8.67 19.52 -26.10
N ASN A 236 9.60 18.61 -25.87
CA ASN A 236 9.77 17.37 -26.62
C ASN A 236 9.49 16.15 -25.74
N ALA A 237 9.01 15.09 -26.39
CA ALA A 237 8.80 13.79 -25.80
C ALA A 237 9.16 12.73 -26.83
N TYR A 238 9.95 11.72 -26.44
CA TYR A 238 10.40 10.68 -27.35
C TYR A 238 10.71 9.37 -26.64
N VAL A 239 10.62 8.28 -27.38
CA VAL A 239 10.93 6.93 -26.89
C VAL A 239 12.43 6.68 -27.02
N SER A 240 13.04 6.09 -25.99
CA SER A 240 14.45 5.71 -25.98
C SER A 240 14.63 4.23 -25.65
N ASN A 241 15.74 3.62 -26.06
CA ASN A 241 16.07 2.28 -25.59
C ASN A 241 16.46 2.31 -24.10
N SER A 242 16.35 1.16 -23.43
CA SER A 242 16.71 1.02 -22.02
C SER A 242 18.15 1.44 -21.72
N ASP A 243 19.10 1.29 -22.64
CA ASP A 243 20.49 1.73 -22.44
C ASP A 243 20.65 3.25 -22.72
N GLY A 244 19.77 3.81 -23.55
CA GLY A 244 19.80 5.23 -23.92
C GLY A 244 19.38 6.17 -22.80
N ILE A 245 18.64 5.67 -21.80
CA ILE A 245 18.24 6.47 -20.63
C ILE A 245 19.34 6.63 -19.58
N ASP A 246 20.41 5.82 -19.61
CA ASP A 246 21.44 5.83 -18.57
C ASP A 246 22.18 7.17 -18.47
N VAL A 247 22.33 7.88 -19.59
CA VAL A 247 22.92 9.23 -19.61
C VAL A 247 22.05 10.24 -18.87
N TYR A 248 20.73 10.08 -18.89
CA TYR A 248 19.79 10.91 -18.14
C TYR A 248 19.81 10.54 -16.66
N LEU A 249 19.74 9.26 -16.34
CA LEU A 249 19.60 8.78 -14.96
C LEU A 249 20.83 9.01 -14.07
N ARG A 250 21.99 9.36 -14.65
CA ARG A 250 23.18 9.80 -13.90
C ARG A 250 23.07 11.22 -13.35
N LYS A 251 22.11 12.03 -13.83
CA LYS A 251 21.94 13.43 -13.44
C LYS A 251 20.96 13.52 -12.26
N LEU A 252 21.37 14.22 -11.19
CA LEU A 252 20.53 14.43 -9.99
C LEU A 252 19.25 15.22 -10.30
N ALA A 253 19.28 16.12 -11.28
CA ALA A 253 18.13 16.93 -11.68
C ALA A 253 17.04 16.16 -12.46
N VAL A 254 17.31 14.90 -12.85
CA VAL A 254 16.36 14.07 -13.61
C VAL A 254 15.44 13.32 -12.66
N TRP A 255 14.16 13.29 -12.99
CA TRP A 255 13.15 12.51 -12.29
C TRP A 255 12.92 11.17 -13.01
N TYR A 256 13.03 10.07 -12.28
CA TYR A 256 12.80 8.73 -12.81
C TYR A 256 11.52 8.13 -12.24
N ILE A 257 10.47 8.03 -13.06
CA ILE A 257 9.18 7.45 -12.66
C ILE A 257 9.06 6.07 -13.29
N VAL A 258 8.89 5.05 -12.46
CA VAL A 258 8.78 3.64 -12.91
C VAL A 258 7.42 3.09 -12.54
N ASP A 259 6.67 2.57 -13.51
CA ASP A 259 5.36 1.94 -13.27
C ASP A 259 5.41 0.43 -13.52
N GLY A 260 5.13 -0.35 -12.49
CA GLY A 260 4.80 -1.76 -12.63
C GLY A 260 5.97 -2.69 -12.94
N LYS A 261 7.22 -2.24 -12.80
CA LYS A 261 8.45 -3.04 -12.96
C LYS A 261 9.56 -2.57 -12.03
N GLU A 262 10.66 -3.32 -11.99
CA GLU A 262 11.83 -3.02 -11.17
C GLU A 262 12.63 -1.82 -11.73
N PRO A 263 12.91 -0.78 -10.91
CA PRO A 263 13.74 0.36 -11.31
C PRO A 263 15.23 -0.01 -11.40
N LYS A 264 15.97 0.70 -12.26
CA LYS A 264 17.44 0.73 -12.20
C LYS A 264 17.92 1.42 -10.92
N ASP A 265 19.06 0.99 -10.38
CA ASP A 265 19.71 1.69 -9.28
C ASP A 265 20.54 2.86 -9.82
N VAL A 266 20.07 4.08 -9.56
CA VAL A 266 20.57 5.31 -10.17
C VAL A 266 20.55 6.47 -9.18
N LYS A 267 21.29 7.53 -9.51
CA LYS A 267 21.36 8.77 -8.71
C LYS A 267 20.14 9.66 -8.88
N ALA A 268 19.46 9.58 -10.03
CA ALA A 268 18.22 10.30 -10.27
C ALA A 268 17.16 9.95 -9.21
N LYS A 269 16.40 10.96 -8.77
CA LYS A 269 15.29 10.76 -7.84
C LYS A 269 14.28 9.79 -8.44
N THR A 270 14.06 8.67 -7.76
CA THR A 270 13.31 7.54 -8.33
C THR A 270 11.99 7.32 -7.60
N ILE A 271 10.89 7.37 -8.35
CA ILE A 271 9.54 7.10 -7.87
C ILE A 271 9.06 5.78 -8.49
N LEU A 272 9.00 4.74 -7.67
CA LEU A 272 8.45 3.45 -8.05
C LEU A 272 6.96 3.37 -7.71
N ILE A 273 6.12 3.25 -8.72
CA ILE A 273 4.69 2.99 -8.59
C ILE A 273 4.44 1.53 -8.94
N CYS A 274 3.98 0.72 -7.99
CA CYS A 274 3.82 -0.71 -8.25
C CYS A 274 2.66 -1.36 -7.51
N SER A 275 2.16 -2.49 -7.99
CA SER A 275 1.40 -3.42 -7.14
C SER A 275 2.33 -4.01 -6.07
N PRO A 276 1.81 -4.58 -4.96
CA PRO A 276 2.58 -5.27 -3.92
C PRO A 276 3.13 -6.64 -4.41
N LYS A 277 3.81 -6.62 -5.56
CA LYS A 277 4.50 -7.76 -6.16
C LYS A 277 5.97 -7.61 -5.81
N LYS A 278 6.47 -8.48 -4.94
CA LYS A 278 7.86 -8.44 -4.43
C LYS A 278 8.92 -8.26 -5.51
N ASN A 279 8.76 -8.92 -6.66
CA ASN A 279 9.70 -8.81 -7.78
C ASN A 279 9.81 -7.40 -8.38
N HIS A 280 8.90 -6.48 -8.08
CA HIS A 280 8.97 -5.11 -8.61
C HIS A 280 9.81 -4.19 -7.73
N TYR A 281 9.98 -4.51 -6.44
CA TYR A 281 10.58 -3.59 -5.46
C TYR A 281 11.63 -4.22 -4.55
N LYS A 282 11.79 -5.56 -4.54
CA LYS A 282 12.64 -6.27 -3.58
C LYS A 282 14.07 -5.72 -3.51
N ASN A 283 14.63 -5.35 -4.66
CA ASN A 283 15.97 -4.77 -4.72
C ASN A 283 15.90 -3.25 -4.54
N PHE A 284 14.89 -2.59 -5.10
CA PHE A 284 14.66 -1.15 -4.91
C PHE A 284 14.66 -0.72 -3.44
N ASP A 285 14.03 -1.51 -2.57
CA ASP A 285 13.99 -1.24 -1.12
C ASP A 285 15.37 -1.27 -0.44
N LYS A 286 16.39 -1.79 -1.14
CA LYS A 286 17.76 -1.96 -0.64
C LYS A 286 18.77 -1.04 -1.33
N TYR A 287 18.31 -0.19 -2.24
CA TYR A 287 19.19 0.74 -2.92
C TYR A 287 19.77 1.76 -1.95
N GLU A 288 20.94 2.30 -2.28
CA GLU A 288 21.53 3.41 -1.51
C GLU A 288 20.65 4.67 -1.60
N GLY A 289 20.68 5.46 -0.53
CA GLY A 289 19.89 6.69 -0.35
C GLY A 289 18.73 6.53 0.64
N VAL A 290 17.94 7.59 0.80
CA VAL A 290 16.76 7.56 1.67
C VAL A 290 15.60 6.89 0.92
N VAL A 291 15.30 5.64 1.31
CA VAL A 291 14.19 4.86 0.76
C VAL A 291 12.94 5.04 1.61
N THR A 292 11.88 5.56 0.99
CA THR A 292 10.59 5.78 1.62
C THR A 292 9.50 4.93 0.98
N ILE A 293 8.62 4.35 1.80
CA ILE A 293 7.51 3.49 1.36
C ILE A 293 6.17 4.14 1.73
N ARG A 294 5.23 4.17 0.78
CA ARG A 294 3.86 4.63 0.97
C ARG A 294 2.84 3.71 0.32
N TYR A 295 1.66 3.64 0.92
CA TYR A 295 0.57 2.75 0.52
C TYR A 295 -0.67 3.55 0.09
N MET A 296 -0.97 3.52 -1.21
CA MET A 296 -2.13 4.20 -1.77
C MET A 296 -3.44 3.51 -1.32
N PRO A 297 -4.40 4.26 -0.76
CA PRO A 297 -5.65 3.68 -0.26
C PRO A 297 -6.61 3.33 -1.41
N THR A 298 -7.50 2.37 -1.12
CA THR A 298 -8.69 2.12 -1.93
C THR A 298 -9.64 3.33 -1.91
N TRP A 299 -10.55 3.40 -2.88
CA TRP A 299 -11.48 4.51 -3.02
C TRP A 299 -12.62 4.43 -2.01
N LYS A 300 -13.00 5.59 -1.44
CA LYS A 300 -14.26 5.75 -0.72
C LYS A 300 -15.44 5.76 -1.70
N TRP A 301 -16.64 5.54 -1.18
CA TRP A 301 -17.84 5.54 -2.02
C TRP A 301 -18.07 6.91 -2.67
N GLU A 302 -17.76 8.00 -1.96
CA GLU A 302 -17.91 9.37 -2.44
C GLU A 302 -17.01 9.63 -3.66
N GLU A 303 -15.75 9.17 -3.62
CA GLU A 303 -14.82 9.25 -4.74
C GLU A 303 -15.35 8.45 -5.95
N ILE A 304 -15.86 7.24 -5.72
CA ILE A 304 -16.45 6.38 -6.77
C ILE A 304 -17.68 7.04 -7.38
N ALA A 305 -18.59 7.57 -6.56
CA ALA A 305 -19.82 8.19 -7.01
C ALA A 305 -19.54 9.41 -7.89
N ARG A 306 -18.54 10.20 -7.51
CA ARG A 306 -18.07 11.35 -8.27
C ARG A 306 -17.44 10.94 -9.60
N CYS A 307 -16.45 10.05 -9.58
CA CYS A 307 -15.82 9.54 -10.81
C CYS A 307 -16.82 8.88 -11.75
N ARG A 308 -17.82 8.17 -11.20
CA ARG A 308 -18.93 7.64 -12.00
C ARG A 308 -19.68 8.74 -12.70
N LYS A 309 -20.08 9.79 -11.98
CA LYS A 309 -20.84 10.93 -12.53
C LYS A 309 -20.03 11.65 -13.61
N GLU A 310 -18.74 11.89 -13.39
CA GLU A 310 -17.92 12.66 -14.33
C GLU A 310 -17.48 11.85 -15.55
N LEU A 311 -17.08 10.58 -15.36
CA LEU A 311 -16.36 9.81 -16.39
C LEU A 311 -17.10 8.57 -16.90
N TYR A 312 -18.05 8.04 -16.12
CA TYR A 312 -18.72 6.77 -16.43
C TYR A 312 -20.25 6.88 -16.44
N GLU A 313 -20.82 8.08 -16.47
CA GLU A 313 -22.26 8.27 -16.25
C GLU A 313 -23.11 7.52 -17.27
N LYS A 314 -22.73 7.62 -18.54
CA LYS A 314 -23.38 6.91 -19.65
C LYS A 314 -23.06 5.41 -19.68
N LYS A 315 -22.00 4.96 -19.01
CA LYS A 315 -21.51 3.57 -19.06
C LYS A 315 -22.01 2.74 -17.88
N VAL A 316 -22.16 3.33 -16.69
CA VAL A 316 -22.43 2.61 -15.44
C VAL A 316 -23.50 3.34 -14.64
N SER A 317 -24.65 2.68 -14.45
CA SER A 317 -25.72 3.20 -13.60
C SER A 317 -25.28 3.27 -12.13
N ASN A 318 -25.85 4.21 -11.38
CA ASN A 318 -25.54 4.35 -9.95
C ASN A 318 -25.84 3.06 -9.16
N LYS A 319 -26.96 2.39 -9.48
CA LYS A 319 -27.32 1.09 -8.88
C LYS A 319 -26.23 0.05 -9.13
N LYS A 320 -25.77 -0.08 -10.38
CA LYS A 320 -24.71 -1.03 -10.74
C LYS A 320 -23.39 -0.74 -10.04
N ALA A 321 -22.99 0.53 -9.97
CA ALA A 321 -21.79 0.95 -9.25
C ALA A 321 -21.88 0.61 -7.75
N ARG A 322 -23.03 0.87 -7.10
CA ARG A 322 -23.26 0.49 -5.69
C ARG A 322 -23.14 -1.01 -5.47
N ASP A 323 -23.74 -1.81 -6.34
CA ASP A 323 -23.70 -3.28 -6.23
C ASP A 323 -22.27 -3.81 -6.43
N CYS A 324 -21.53 -3.26 -7.39
CA CYS A 324 -20.13 -3.61 -7.59
C CYS A 324 -19.26 -3.13 -6.41
N PHE A 325 -19.49 -1.94 -5.86
CA PHE A 325 -18.76 -1.44 -4.68
C PHE A 325 -18.99 -2.32 -3.45
N ARG A 326 -20.24 -2.73 -3.19
CA ARG A 326 -20.56 -3.68 -2.10
C ARG A 326 -19.89 -5.04 -2.26
N LYS A 327 -19.53 -5.41 -3.49
CA LYS A 327 -18.88 -6.69 -3.81
C LYS A 327 -17.36 -6.61 -3.77
N TRP A 328 -16.80 -5.62 -4.45
CA TRP A 328 -15.36 -5.45 -4.72
C TRP A 328 -14.66 -4.43 -3.83
N GLY A 329 -15.41 -3.71 -3.01
CA GLY A 329 -14.93 -2.56 -2.26
C GLY A 329 -14.52 -1.41 -3.18
N GLY A 330 -13.57 -0.59 -2.72
CA GLY A 330 -13.09 0.62 -3.39
C GLY A 330 -12.08 0.40 -4.51
N ILE A 331 -12.32 -0.55 -5.42
CA ILE A 331 -11.46 -0.77 -6.61
C ILE A 331 -12.19 -0.28 -7.88
N PRO A 332 -11.94 0.96 -8.36
CA PRO A 332 -12.60 1.53 -9.55
C PRO A 332 -12.53 0.65 -10.79
N ARG A 333 -11.44 -0.08 -10.98
CA ARG A 333 -11.32 -1.04 -12.10
C ARG A 333 -12.47 -2.04 -12.14
N PHE A 334 -12.96 -2.53 -11.01
CA PHE A 334 -14.07 -3.49 -10.97
C PHE A 334 -15.43 -2.83 -10.72
N VAL A 335 -15.44 -1.64 -10.12
CA VAL A 335 -16.65 -0.89 -9.78
C VAL A 335 -17.17 -0.04 -10.94
N LEU A 336 -16.28 0.49 -11.78
CA LEU A 336 -16.57 1.40 -12.88
C LEU A 336 -16.12 0.82 -14.22
N GLU A 337 -14.80 0.75 -14.46
CA GLU A 337 -14.22 0.33 -15.75
C GLU A 337 -14.78 -1.02 -16.21
N ARG A 338 -14.89 -1.99 -15.29
CA ARG A 338 -15.29 -3.35 -15.59
C ARG A 338 -16.65 -3.75 -15.01
N ALA A 339 -17.47 -2.78 -14.63
CA ALA A 339 -18.73 -3.03 -13.93
C ALA A 339 -19.67 -3.97 -14.71
N ASN A 340 -19.78 -3.75 -16.02
CA ASN A 340 -20.72 -4.46 -16.88
C ASN A 340 -20.16 -5.74 -17.51
N TYR A 341 -18.88 -6.06 -17.32
CA TYR A 341 -18.27 -7.25 -17.93
C TYR A 341 -18.37 -8.46 -17.01
N LYS A 342 -19.31 -9.35 -17.31
CA LYS A 342 -19.61 -10.56 -16.52
C LYS A 342 -18.37 -11.40 -16.21
N THR A 343 -17.53 -11.65 -17.21
CA THR A 343 -16.28 -12.42 -17.07
C THR A 343 -15.31 -11.82 -16.05
N HIS A 344 -15.21 -10.48 -15.97
CA HIS A 344 -14.41 -9.80 -14.96
C HIS A 344 -15.10 -9.83 -13.59
N GLN A 345 -16.41 -9.68 -13.55
CA GLN A 345 -17.19 -9.77 -12.31
C GLN A 345 -17.10 -11.17 -11.68
N ASP A 346 -16.96 -12.22 -12.48
CA ASP A 346 -16.88 -13.61 -11.99
C ASP A 346 -15.49 -13.98 -11.44
N LYS A 347 -14.46 -13.18 -11.72
CA LYS A 347 -13.10 -13.39 -11.16
C LYS A 347 -13.10 -13.44 -9.62
N LEU A 348 -13.95 -12.66 -8.95
CA LEU A 348 -14.07 -12.71 -7.49
C LEU A 348 -14.65 -14.05 -7.02
N ASN A 349 -15.66 -14.57 -7.71
CA ASN A 349 -16.24 -15.88 -7.39
C ASN A 349 -15.19 -16.98 -7.55
N SER A 350 -14.40 -16.93 -8.64
CA SER A 350 -13.29 -17.85 -8.84
C SER A 350 -12.21 -17.71 -7.76
N ALA A 351 -11.93 -16.49 -7.29
CA ALA A 351 -10.97 -16.26 -6.20
C ALA A 351 -11.47 -16.83 -4.86
N ILE A 352 -12.75 -16.63 -4.52
CA ILE A 352 -13.39 -17.26 -3.35
C ILE A 352 -13.31 -18.78 -3.47
N LYS A 353 -13.64 -19.36 -4.63
CA LYS A 353 -13.54 -20.82 -4.85
C LYS A 353 -12.12 -21.35 -4.71
N ARG A 354 -11.10 -20.57 -5.04
CA ARG A 354 -9.68 -20.96 -4.90
C ARG A 354 -9.04 -20.60 -3.56
N SER A 355 -9.71 -19.83 -2.69
CA SER A 355 -9.14 -19.43 -1.40
C SER A 355 -8.75 -20.63 -0.53
N LYS A 356 -7.63 -20.52 0.17
CA LYS A 356 -7.10 -21.52 1.11
C LYS A 356 -6.76 -20.82 2.43
N MET A 357 -6.38 -21.60 3.44
CA MET A 357 -5.99 -21.07 4.76
C MET A 357 -4.79 -20.13 4.72
N ASP A 358 -3.95 -20.26 3.68
CA ASP A 358 -2.81 -19.36 3.47
C ASP A 358 -3.20 -17.89 3.45
N ILE A 359 -4.44 -17.54 3.08
CA ILE A 359 -4.97 -16.16 3.16
C ILE A 359 -4.77 -15.51 4.55
N PHE A 360 -4.80 -16.32 5.62
CA PHE A 360 -4.61 -15.88 7.00
C PHE A 360 -3.16 -15.93 7.45
N ASP A 361 -2.21 -16.35 6.62
CA ASP A 361 -0.77 -16.32 6.94
C ASP A 361 -0.12 -14.99 6.56
N TYR A 362 -0.82 -14.16 5.80
CA TYR A 362 -0.34 -12.85 5.37
C TYR A 362 -0.97 -11.76 6.22
N ILE A 363 -0.14 -11.07 6.98
CA ILE A 363 -0.53 -9.97 7.89
C ILE A 363 -0.45 -8.61 7.17
N GLY A 364 0.07 -8.58 5.94
CA GLY A 364 0.34 -7.36 5.17
C GLY A 364 1.84 -7.15 5.02
N GLU A 365 2.21 -6.03 4.41
CA GLU A 365 3.58 -5.50 4.59
C GLU A 365 3.54 -4.55 5.78
N SER A 366 3.92 -5.04 6.96
CA SER A 366 4.28 -4.19 8.10
C SER A 366 5.79 -3.90 8.00
N ILE A 367 6.15 -2.63 8.11
CA ILE A 367 7.55 -2.22 8.28
C ILE A 367 7.79 -2.17 9.79
N GLY A 368 8.72 -2.98 10.27
CA GLY A 368 9.28 -2.85 11.61
C GLY A 368 10.36 -1.76 11.63
N ASP A 369 10.25 -0.90 12.62
CA ASP A 369 11.19 0.10 13.16
C ASP A 369 11.72 1.26 12.29
N ASP A 370 11.84 2.38 13.01
CA ASP A 370 12.67 3.57 12.84
C ASP A 370 12.38 4.54 11.68
N ASN A 371 11.43 5.45 11.94
CA ASN A 371 11.65 6.92 11.92
C ASN A 371 10.35 7.65 12.29
N LEU A 372 10.12 7.80 13.60
CA LEU A 372 9.12 8.71 14.16
C LEU A 372 9.77 10.08 14.38
N ASP A 373 9.81 10.91 13.35
CA ASP A 373 10.24 12.30 13.48
C ASP A 373 9.05 13.22 13.80
N LYS A 374 8.94 13.50 15.10
CA LYS A 374 8.56 14.76 15.80
C LYS A 374 7.38 15.65 15.38
N TYR A 375 6.65 15.46 14.28
CA TYR A 375 5.53 16.35 13.92
C TYR A 375 4.39 15.66 13.13
N GLY A 376 3.51 14.94 13.84
CA GLY A 376 2.20 14.54 13.30
C GLY A 376 2.22 13.30 12.39
N GLU A 377 1.11 12.55 12.38
CA GLU A 377 0.96 11.28 11.67
C GLU A 377 1.43 11.34 10.20
N ILE A 378 2.47 10.57 9.87
CA ILE A 378 2.93 10.44 8.49
C ILE A 378 1.90 9.60 7.73
N ALA A 379 1.16 10.25 6.84
CA ALA A 379 0.09 9.58 6.10
C ALA A 379 0.63 8.45 5.21
N TYR A 380 -0.16 7.36 5.07
CA TYR A 380 0.07 6.25 4.13
C TYR A 380 1.29 5.36 4.41
N THR A 381 1.80 5.29 5.65
CA THR A 381 2.93 4.43 6.04
C THR A 381 2.52 3.00 6.38
N GLU A 382 1.34 2.84 6.97
CA GLU A 382 0.86 1.55 7.47
C GLU A 382 -0.29 0.99 6.66
N THR A 383 -0.39 -0.33 6.64
CA THR A 383 -1.54 -1.00 6.04
C THR A 383 -2.02 -2.19 6.82
N VAL A 384 -3.31 -2.42 6.71
CA VAL A 384 -3.98 -3.59 7.23
C VAL A 384 -4.72 -4.30 6.10
N LEU A 385 -4.70 -5.62 6.12
CA LEU A 385 -5.47 -6.43 5.18
C LEU A 385 -6.90 -6.62 5.66
N LYS A 386 -7.85 -6.33 4.78
CA LYS A 386 -9.27 -6.56 5.02
C LYS A 386 -9.90 -7.32 3.85
N PHE A 387 -10.91 -8.12 4.11
CA PHE A 387 -11.73 -8.67 3.02
C PHE A 387 -12.34 -7.52 2.21
N ALA A 388 -12.46 -7.71 0.90
CA ALA A 388 -12.96 -6.65 0.03
C ALA A 388 -14.40 -6.22 0.30
N SER A 389 -15.19 -7.11 0.91
CA SER A 389 -16.52 -6.80 1.41
C SER A 389 -16.95 -7.78 2.49
N ASN A 390 -17.97 -7.41 3.26
CA ASN A 390 -18.60 -8.31 4.24
C ASN A 390 -19.15 -9.58 3.56
N LYS A 391 -19.62 -9.46 2.31
CA LYS A 391 -20.05 -10.62 1.51
C LYS A 391 -18.89 -11.58 1.22
N VAL A 392 -17.73 -11.07 0.83
CA VAL A 392 -16.53 -11.89 0.61
C VAL A 392 -16.08 -12.54 1.91
N MET A 393 -16.02 -11.78 3.00
CA MET A 393 -15.68 -12.27 4.33
C MET A 393 -16.58 -13.45 4.73
N LYS A 394 -17.90 -13.30 4.63
CA LYS A 394 -18.87 -14.38 4.93
C LYS A 394 -18.61 -15.62 4.09
N LEU A 395 -18.48 -15.48 2.77
CA LEU A 395 -18.32 -16.61 1.87
C LEU A 395 -16.99 -17.35 2.08
N VAL A 396 -15.89 -16.62 2.32
CA VAL A 396 -14.59 -17.24 2.60
C VAL A 396 -14.61 -17.92 3.97
N THR A 397 -15.17 -17.26 4.99
CA THR A 397 -15.27 -17.82 6.35
C THR A 397 -16.08 -19.10 6.37
N LEU A 398 -17.27 -19.12 5.76
CA LEU A 398 -18.11 -20.32 5.66
C LEU A 398 -17.40 -21.46 4.92
N LYS A 399 -16.72 -21.14 3.81
CA LYS A 399 -15.99 -22.14 3.02
C LYS A 399 -14.85 -22.78 3.81
N LEU A 400 -14.17 -22.01 4.65
CA LEU A 400 -12.99 -22.45 5.40
C LEU A 400 -13.30 -22.72 6.89
N GLU A 401 -14.57 -22.78 7.28
CA GLU A 401 -15.01 -22.73 8.68
C GLU A 401 -14.30 -23.76 9.56
N SER A 402 -14.33 -25.05 9.18
CA SER A 402 -13.66 -26.12 9.94
C SER A 402 -12.16 -25.88 10.15
N ARG A 403 -11.47 -25.32 9.13
CA ARG A 403 -10.03 -25.03 9.23
C ARG A 403 -9.74 -23.76 10.02
N ILE A 404 -10.62 -22.77 9.94
CA ILE A 404 -10.54 -21.55 10.76
C ILE A 404 -10.72 -21.91 12.24
N ARG A 405 -11.72 -22.74 12.56
CA ARG A 405 -11.96 -23.27 13.91
C ARG A 405 -10.73 -24.00 14.43
N GLN A 406 -10.18 -24.93 13.64
CA GLN A 406 -8.95 -25.65 14.00
C GLN A 406 -7.78 -24.68 14.28
N ARG A 407 -7.55 -23.70 13.40
CA ARG A 407 -6.47 -22.71 13.60
C ARG A 407 -6.66 -21.87 14.87
N LEU A 408 -7.90 -21.48 15.16
CA LEU A 408 -8.24 -20.73 16.37
C LEU A 408 -8.09 -21.58 17.66
N LEU A 409 -8.05 -22.92 17.56
CA LEU A 409 -7.75 -23.81 18.69
C LEU A 409 -6.23 -23.95 18.93
N GLU A 410 -5.42 -24.01 17.87
CA GLU A 410 -4.01 -24.40 17.94
C GLU A 410 -3.04 -23.32 18.46
N LYS A 411 -3.49 -22.06 18.65
CA LYS A 411 -2.70 -20.89 19.07
C LYS A 411 -1.35 -20.75 18.35
N THR A 412 -1.26 -19.86 17.35
CA THR A 412 0.06 -19.36 16.92
C THR A 412 0.27 -17.90 17.31
N LYS A 413 1.48 -17.51 17.75
CA LYS A 413 1.84 -16.10 18.01
C LYS A 413 1.62 -15.19 16.78
N ALA A 414 1.55 -15.77 15.57
CA ALA A 414 1.28 -15.07 14.32
C ALA A 414 -0.21 -14.73 14.11
N ASP A 415 -1.11 -15.30 14.92
CA ASP A 415 -2.56 -15.03 14.82
C ASP A 415 -2.96 -13.76 15.59
N THR A 416 -2.15 -13.33 16.57
CA THR A 416 -2.32 -12.07 17.30
C THR A 416 -2.03 -10.90 16.36
N GLY A 417 -3.07 -10.16 15.96
CA GLY A 417 -2.96 -9.05 15.00
C GLY A 417 -3.37 -9.39 13.57
N ASN A 418 -3.73 -10.65 13.26
CA ASN A 418 -4.27 -10.98 11.95
C ASN A 418 -5.71 -10.48 11.80
N THR A 419 -5.88 -9.35 11.10
CA THR A 419 -7.19 -8.72 10.93
C THR A 419 -8.19 -9.60 10.18
N LEU A 420 -7.76 -10.40 9.20
CA LEU A 420 -8.67 -11.29 8.47
C LEU A 420 -9.21 -12.40 9.37
N LEU A 421 -8.34 -13.02 10.17
CA LEU A 421 -8.72 -14.06 11.11
C LEU A 421 -9.62 -13.51 12.21
N GLY A 422 -9.31 -12.31 12.72
CA GLY A 422 -10.15 -11.57 13.67
C GLY A 422 -11.57 -11.34 13.15
N THR A 423 -11.72 -10.79 11.95
CA THR A 423 -13.05 -10.59 11.35
C THR A 423 -13.78 -11.91 11.06
N SER A 424 -13.05 -12.96 10.69
CA SER A 424 -13.64 -14.30 10.52
C SER A 424 -14.13 -14.89 11.84
N PHE A 425 -13.38 -14.72 12.93
CA PHE A 425 -13.80 -15.12 14.27
C PHE A 425 -15.03 -14.34 14.74
N GLU A 426 -15.02 -13.02 14.60
CA GLU A 426 -16.16 -12.14 14.93
C GLU A 426 -17.44 -12.61 14.21
N TYR A 427 -17.34 -12.92 12.91
CA TYR A 427 -18.46 -13.46 12.14
C TYR A 427 -18.97 -14.81 12.67
N LEU A 428 -18.07 -15.72 13.04
CA LEU A 428 -18.45 -17.01 13.63
C LEU A 428 -19.08 -16.83 15.01
N ALA A 429 -18.52 -15.96 15.86
CA ALA A 429 -19.03 -15.65 17.19
C ALA A 429 -20.46 -15.09 17.11
N HIS A 430 -20.73 -14.11 16.24
CA HIS A 430 -22.09 -13.61 16.02
C HIS A 430 -23.09 -14.70 15.61
N ARG A 431 -22.68 -15.64 14.75
CA ARG A 431 -23.55 -16.76 14.36
C ARG A 431 -23.83 -17.69 15.54
N ILE A 432 -22.79 -18.03 16.30
CA ILE A 432 -22.88 -18.92 17.46
C ILE A 432 -23.79 -18.30 18.53
N LEU A 433 -23.56 -17.04 18.91
CA LEU A 433 -24.35 -16.34 19.92
C LEU A 433 -25.83 -16.21 19.52
N ARG A 434 -26.13 -15.95 18.25
CA ARG A 434 -27.52 -15.89 17.76
C ARG A 434 -28.20 -17.24 17.67
N ASN A 435 -27.47 -18.32 17.44
CA ASN A 435 -28.08 -19.65 17.50
C ASN A 435 -28.57 -19.97 18.93
N GLY A 436 -28.13 -19.21 19.93
CA GLY A 436 -28.51 -19.37 21.33
C GLY A 436 -27.84 -20.57 21.98
N GLY A 437 -28.28 -20.87 23.20
CA GLY A 437 -27.75 -21.91 24.05
C GLY A 437 -26.93 -21.37 25.22
N LYS A 438 -26.28 -22.32 25.90
CA LYS A 438 -25.53 -22.10 27.13
C LYS A 438 -24.05 -21.83 26.82
N PHE A 439 -23.54 -20.73 27.36
CA PHE A 439 -22.14 -20.30 27.20
C PHE A 439 -21.46 -20.18 28.54
N ASP A 440 -20.29 -20.80 28.67
CA ASP A 440 -19.46 -20.71 29.87
C ASP A 440 -18.91 -19.27 29.99
N ILE A 441 -19.02 -18.68 31.18
CA ILE A 441 -18.53 -17.34 31.50
C ILE A 441 -17.68 -17.33 32.76
N ARG A 442 -16.71 -16.42 32.83
CA ARG A 442 -15.90 -16.19 34.03
C ARG A 442 -15.86 -14.70 34.36
N PRO A 443 -16.16 -14.28 35.60
CA PRO A 443 -16.05 -12.88 35.99
C PRO A 443 -14.59 -12.41 35.91
N LEU A 444 -14.38 -11.20 35.39
CA LEU A 444 -13.07 -10.54 35.33
C LEU A 444 -12.93 -9.48 36.42
N ASP A 445 -14.04 -8.85 36.81
CA ASP A 445 -14.10 -7.96 37.97
C ASP A 445 -14.14 -8.78 39.27
N LYS A 446 -13.42 -8.31 40.30
CA LYS A 446 -13.54 -8.90 41.64
C LYS A 446 -14.81 -8.37 42.30
N TYR A 447 -15.67 -9.28 42.75
CA TYR A 447 -16.58 -8.94 43.84
C TYR A 447 -15.74 -8.41 45.00
N SER A 448 -16.16 -7.28 45.59
CA SER A 448 -15.60 -6.80 46.84
C SER A 448 -15.91 -7.83 47.94
N GLY A 449 -15.00 -8.77 48.16
CA GLY A 449 -15.10 -9.83 49.18
C GLY A 449 -15.27 -11.22 48.58
N GLU A 450 -14.20 -12.01 48.69
CA GLU A 450 -14.07 -13.45 48.40
C GLU A 450 -14.20 -13.90 46.93
N VAL A 451 -13.24 -14.74 46.53
CA VAL A 451 -13.07 -15.25 45.17
C VAL A 451 -14.22 -16.23 44.87
N SER A 452 -15.24 -15.79 44.14
CA SER A 452 -16.13 -16.71 43.44
C SER A 452 -15.68 -16.82 41.98
N SER A 453 -14.59 -17.54 41.72
CA SER A 453 -14.53 -18.25 40.45
C SER A 453 -15.66 -19.28 40.54
N ASP A 454 -16.79 -19.01 39.90
CA ASP A 454 -17.80 -20.04 39.68
C ASP A 454 -17.46 -20.68 38.32
N PRO A 455 -16.70 -21.80 38.31
CA PRO A 455 -16.37 -22.49 37.07
C PRO A 455 -17.61 -23.03 36.34
N ASP A 456 -18.77 -23.09 37.00
CA ASP A 456 -20.05 -23.50 36.43
C ASP A 456 -20.91 -22.31 35.98
N ALA A 457 -20.39 -21.07 36.03
CA ALA A 457 -21.11 -19.89 35.59
C ALA A 457 -21.40 -19.96 34.08
N VAL A 458 -22.69 -19.89 33.75
CA VAL A 458 -23.20 -20.01 32.38
C VAL A 458 -24.19 -18.88 32.08
N VAL A 459 -24.08 -18.28 30.89
CA VAL A 459 -25.12 -17.42 30.34
C VAL A 459 -25.93 -18.19 29.29
N ASP A 460 -27.25 -18.16 29.43
CA ASP A 460 -28.18 -18.75 28.46
C ASP A 460 -28.70 -17.66 27.52
N LEU A 461 -28.50 -17.85 26.22
CA LEU A 461 -28.96 -16.95 25.18
C LEU A 461 -30.07 -17.61 24.37
N HIS A 462 -31.15 -16.89 24.11
CA HIS A 462 -32.21 -17.39 23.24
C HIS A 462 -31.77 -17.37 21.78
N THR A 463 -32.27 -18.33 21.00
CA THR A 463 -32.10 -18.34 19.55
C THR A 463 -32.74 -17.09 18.93
N GLN A 464 -32.08 -16.54 17.92
CA GLN A 464 -32.43 -15.32 17.19
C GLN A 464 -32.26 -15.57 15.70
N ASP A 465 -33.36 -15.87 15.02
CA ASP A 465 -33.33 -16.20 13.58
C ASP A 465 -33.00 -15.00 12.69
N GLU A 466 -33.34 -13.80 13.17
CA GLU A 466 -33.14 -12.55 12.43
C GLU A 466 -31.78 -11.91 12.67
N GLN A 467 -31.25 -11.27 11.62
CA GLN A 467 -30.08 -10.42 11.73
C GLN A 467 -30.51 -8.97 11.91
N LEU A 468 -30.54 -8.52 13.16
CA LEU A 468 -30.96 -7.17 13.50
C LEU A 468 -29.75 -6.24 13.60
N TYR A 469 -29.93 -5.01 13.10
CA TYR A 469 -28.87 -4.02 13.01
C TYR A 469 -29.29 -2.67 13.56
N PHE A 470 -28.32 -1.93 14.10
CA PHE A 470 -28.48 -0.54 14.52
C PHE A 470 -27.29 0.30 14.08
N SER A 471 -27.35 1.59 14.31
CA SER A 471 -26.32 2.58 14.02
C SER A 471 -26.38 3.67 15.09
N LYS A 472 -25.35 4.52 15.14
CA LYS A 472 -25.31 5.68 16.04
C LYS A 472 -26.51 6.62 15.85
N ASN A 473 -27.08 6.65 14.64
CA ASN A 473 -28.18 7.54 14.28
C ASN A 473 -29.57 6.92 14.47
N ASN A 474 -29.66 5.62 14.77
CA ASN A 474 -30.94 4.95 14.97
C ASN A 474 -30.89 3.95 16.14
N ILE A 475 -30.18 4.30 17.22
CA ILE A 475 -30.06 3.46 18.42
C ILE A 475 -31.42 3.04 18.96
N ASP A 476 -32.45 3.88 18.79
CA ASP A 476 -33.80 3.62 19.29
C ASP A 476 -34.47 2.36 18.73
N VAL A 477 -34.00 1.83 17.59
CA VAL A 477 -34.50 0.56 17.02
C VAL A 477 -34.14 -0.67 17.83
N ILE A 478 -33.23 -0.57 18.81
CA ILE A 478 -32.83 -1.71 19.63
C ILE A 478 -33.99 -2.11 20.55
N GLU A 479 -34.49 -3.32 20.36
CA GLU A 479 -35.53 -3.93 21.17
C GLU A 479 -34.94 -4.77 22.32
N ASN A 480 -35.65 -4.81 23.44
CA ASN A 480 -35.22 -5.61 24.59
C ASN A 480 -35.24 -7.09 24.24
N LYS A 481 -34.26 -7.84 24.77
CA LYS A 481 -34.06 -9.29 24.58
C LYS A 481 -33.65 -9.72 23.16
N MET A 482 -33.58 -8.79 22.22
CA MET A 482 -33.20 -9.07 20.83
C MET A 482 -31.70 -8.81 20.60
N TYR A 483 -31.07 -9.61 19.74
CA TYR A 483 -29.63 -9.49 19.45
C TYR A 483 -29.37 -8.54 18.28
N TYR A 484 -28.75 -7.39 18.58
CA TYR A 484 -28.46 -6.33 17.61
C TYR A 484 -26.96 -6.17 17.36
N GLN A 485 -26.60 -5.96 16.09
CA GLN A 485 -25.22 -5.64 15.66
C GLN A 485 -25.15 -4.19 15.12
N PRO A 486 -24.10 -3.42 15.43
CA PRO A 486 -23.91 -2.12 14.80
C PRO A 486 -23.59 -2.30 13.31
N THR A 487 -24.06 -1.37 12.49
CA THR A 487 -23.74 -1.31 11.05
C THR A 487 -22.38 -0.68 10.81
N GLU A 488 -21.91 0.18 11.72
CA GLU A 488 -20.59 0.79 11.66
C GLU A 488 -19.52 -0.19 12.14
N LYS A 489 -18.48 -0.34 11.33
CA LYS A 489 -17.31 -1.17 11.67
C LYS A 489 -16.49 -0.65 12.88
N ASN A 490 -16.65 0.62 13.22
CA ASN A 490 -15.90 1.29 14.29
C ASN A 490 -16.86 1.78 15.38
N PHE A 491 -17.91 1.01 15.68
CA PHE A 491 -18.72 1.29 16.86
C PHE A 491 -17.83 1.09 18.10
N PRO A 492 -17.67 2.09 18.99
CA PRO A 492 -16.62 2.03 20.00
C PRO A 492 -16.82 0.87 21.00
N SER A 493 -15.91 -0.10 20.96
CA SER A 493 -15.81 -1.26 21.86
C SER A 493 -17.04 -2.13 22.03
N ILE A 494 -18.03 -2.06 21.14
CA ILE A 494 -19.25 -2.88 21.25
C ILE A 494 -19.57 -3.45 19.88
N ASP A 495 -19.47 -4.77 19.77
CA ASP A 495 -19.73 -5.50 18.52
C ASP A 495 -21.19 -6.00 18.47
N SER A 496 -21.84 -6.15 19.63
CA SER A 496 -23.29 -6.41 19.68
C SER A 496 -23.89 -6.13 21.05
N ILE A 497 -25.21 -6.07 21.10
CA ILE A 497 -26.01 -5.79 22.29
C ILE A 497 -27.25 -6.69 22.34
N ILE A 498 -27.59 -7.15 23.56
CA ILE A 498 -28.94 -7.57 23.92
C ILE A 498 -29.41 -6.64 25.06
N ALA A 499 -30.29 -5.70 24.73
CA ALA A 499 -30.85 -4.78 25.70
C ALA A 499 -31.74 -5.52 26.72
N PRO A 500 -31.84 -5.06 27.97
CA PRO A 500 -31.28 -3.82 28.48
C PRO A 500 -29.89 -3.97 29.11
N ASN A 501 -29.27 -5.15 29.14
CA ASN A 501 -28.16 -5.39 30.06
C ASN A 501 -27.01 -6.28 29.59
N LYS A 502 -26.93 -6.65 28.32
CA LYS A 502 -25.78 -7.43 27.80
C LYS A 502 -25.14 -6.74 26.62
N VAL A 503 -23.83 -6.58 26.67
CA VAL A 503 -23.02 -6.12 25.53
C VAL A 503 -21.89 -7.11 25.30
N PHE A 504 -21.50 -7.26 24.03
CA PHE A 504 -20.48 -8.23 23.63
C PHE A 504 -19.39 -7.54 22.83
N GLN A 505 -18.17 -7.93 23.12
CA GLN A 505 -16.97 -7.51 22.41
C GLN A 505 -16.14 -8.73 22.04
N MET A 506 -16.00 -9.01 20.75
CA MET A 506 -15.25 -10.14 20.22
C MET A 506 -13.77 -9.77 20.10
N THR A 507 -12.89 -10.67 20.54
CA THR A 507 -11.45 -10.41 20.45
C THR A 507 -10.61 -11.67 20.36
N LEU A 508 -9.49 -11.55 19.63
CA LEU A 508 -8.39 -12.52 19.61
C LEU A 508 -7.15 -11.98 20.35
N ALA A 509 -7.21 -10.77 20.91
CA ALA A 509 -6.13 -10.15 21.66
C ALA A 509 -6.40 -10.25 23.16
N GLU A 510 -5.34 -10.53 23.95
CA GLU A 510 -5.41 -10.60 25.42
C GLU A 510 -5.77 -9.26 26.07
N ASN A 511 -5.45 -8.15 25.39
CA ASN A 511 -5.78 -6.79 25.81
C ASN A 511 -6.70 -6.15 24.76
N HIS A 512 -7.88 -5.72 25.20
CA HIS A 512 -8.86 -5.01 24.38
C HIS A 512 -9.65 -4.01 25.24
N PRO A 513 -9.18 -2.75 25.36
CA PRO A 513 -9.83 -1.75 26.21
C PRO A 513 -11.28 -1.41 25.81
N ILE A 514 -12.05 -0.93 26.79
CA ILE A 514 -13.43 -0.50 26.64
C ILE A 514 -13.48 1.02 26.42
N LYS A 515 -13.86 1.45 25.22
CA LYS A 515 -14.13 2.85 24.89
C LYS A 515 -15.43 3.29 25.54
N THR A 516 -15.32 4.15 26.55
CA THR A 516 -16.49 4.66 27.30
C THR A 516 -17.49 5.41 26.44
N SER A 517 -17.07 5.92 25.28
CA SER A 517 -17.93 6.61 24.31
C SER A 517 -19.02 5.69 23.73
N GLY A 518 -18.74 4.41 23.51
CA GLY A 518 -19.72 3.44 23.01
C GLY A 518 -20.82 3.16 24.03
N LEU A 519 -20.42 2.98 25.30
CA LEU A 519 -21.36 2.78 26.41
C LEU A 519 -22.27 4.00 26.63
N LYS A 520 -21.71 5.22 26.53
CA LYS A 520 -22.50 6.46 26.65
C LYS A 520 -23.59 6.57 25.58
N LEU A 521 -23.31 6.13 24.35
CA LEU A 521 -24.31 6.12 23.27
C LEU A 521 -25.51 5.22 23.59
N LEU A 522 -25.27 4.12 24.32
CA LEU A 522 -26.30 3.14 24.67
C LEU A 522 -26.93 3.37 26.06
N TYR A 523 -26.57 4.47 26.75
CA TYR A 523 -27.00 4.75 28.13
C TYR A 523 -28.52 4.65 28.34
N LYS A 524 -29.31 5.25 27.44
CA LYS A 524 -30.78 5.20 27.50
C LYS A 524 -31.32 3.79 27.31
N LYS A 525 -30.66 2.96 26.48
CA LYS A 525 -31.03 1.55 26.26
C LYS A 525 -30.72 0.65 27.45
N PHE A 526 -29.79 1.08 28.29
CA PHE A 526 -29.55 0.49 29.61
C PHE A 526 -30.47 1.06 30.70
N GLY A 527 -31.55 1.76 30.33
CA GLY A 527 -32.55 2.31 31.24
C GLY A 527 -32.18 3.63 31.91
N GLY A 528 -31.09 4.29 31.49
CA GLY A 528 -30.76 5.65 31.93
C GLY A 528 -30.58 5.81 33.45
N ASP A 529 -30.98 6.96 33.98
CA ASP A 529 -30.78 7.35 35.39
C ASP A 529 -31.61 6.52 36.38
N SER A 530 -32.74 5.94 35.94
CA SER A 530 -33.63 5.16 36.79
C SER A 530 -33.21 3.69 36.93
N ALA A 531 -32.27 3.22 36.12
CA ALA A 531 -31.87 1.82 36.11
C ALA A 531 -30.90 1.47 37.24
N GLN A 532 -31.28 0.47 38.02
CA GLN A 532 -30.49 -0.09 39.13
C GLN A 532 -29.83 -1.42 38.79
N HIS A 533 -30.08 -1.97 37.60
CA HIS A 533 -29.49 -3.24 37.17
C HIS A 533 -28.05 -3.08 36.67
N LEU A 534 -27.26 -4.13 36.86
CA LEU A 534 -25.94 -4.28 36.24
C LEU A 534 -26.07 -4.48 34.74
N VAL A 535 -25.07 -3.99 34.01
CA VAL A 535 -24.85 -4.22 32.59
C VAL A 535 -23.64 -5.13 32.47
N TYR A 536 -23.86 -6.30 31.89
CA TYR A 536 -22.85 -7.32 31.70
C TYR A 536 -22.10 -7.09 30.39
N PHE A 537 -20.79 -6.91 30.50
CA PHE A 537 -19.88 -6.69 29.39
C PHE A 537 -19.11 -7.97 29.13
N TYR A 538 -19.47 -8.69 28.06
CA TYR A 538 -18.87 -9.97 27.72
C TYR A 538 -17.75 -9.80 26.68
N PHE A 539 -16.53 -10.13 27.08
CA PHE A 539 -15.42 -10.38 26.16
C PHE A 539 -15.56 -11.79 25.57
N VAL A 540 -15.95 -11.85 24.31
CA VAL A 540 -16.21 -13.10 23.58
C VAL A 540 -14.90 -13.57 22.95
N VAL A 541 -14.36 -14.68 23.45
CA VAL A 541 -13.02 -15.15 23.09
C VAL A 541 -13.03 -16.63 22.66
N PRO A 542 -12.06 -17.07 21.84
CA PRO A 542 -11.83 -18.49 21.60
C PRO A 542 -11.42 -19.21 22.89
N GLU A 543 -11.68 -20.52 22.94
CA GLU A 543 -11.43 -21.38 24.11
C GLU A 543 -10.04 -21.22 24.75
N HIS A 544 -8.99 -21.11 23.94
CA HIS A 544 -7.62 -20.99 24.46
C HIS A 544 -7.32 -19.67 25.21
N LEU A 545 -8.12 -18.61 25.01
CA LEU A 545 -7.97 -17.34 25.73
C LEU A 545 -8.78 -17.29 27.03
N TYR A 546 -9.79 -18.16 27.16
CA TYR A 546 -10.78 -18.06 28.23
C TYR A 546 -10.17 -18.04 29.65
N GLU A 547 -9.25 -18.96 29.95
CA GLU A 547 -8.64 -19.04 31.29
C GLU A 547 -7.65 -17.91 31.57
N VAL A 548 -6.96 -17.42 30.53
CA VAL A 548 -5.89 -16.42 30.68
C VAL A 548 -6.38 -14.99 30.53
N TYR A 549 -7.59 -14.76 30.02
CA TYR A 549 -8.12 -13.43 29.78
C TYR A 549 -8.26 -12.62 31.07
N LYS A 550 -7.88 -11.35 31.03
CA LYS A 550 -7.82 -10.49 32.22
C LYS A 550 -8.81 -9.33 32.12
N LEU A 551 -9.02 -8.69 33.26
CA LEU A 551 -9.79 -7.46 33.35
C LEU A 551 -9.25 -6.39 32.41
N GLN A 552 -10.15 -5.72 31.69
CA GLN A 552 -9.80 -4.70 30.71
C GLN A 552 -10.04 -3.30 31.28
N LYS A 553 -9.22 -2.34 30.84
CA LYS A 553 -9.35 -0.95 31.26
C LYS A 553 -10.44 -0.22 30.48
N PHE A 554 -10.94 0.87 31.08
CA PHE A 554 -11.76 1.85 30.40
C PHE A 554 -10.90 2.99 29.82
N VAL A 555 -11.10 3.30 28.55
CA VAL A 555 -10.37 4.34 27.82
C VAL A 555 -11.31 5.38 27.20
N ASN A 556 -10.75 6.54 26.85
CA ASN A 556 -11.46 7.58 26.09
C ASN A 556 -11.54 7.23 24.57
N SER A 557 -11.95 8.17 23.73
CA SER A 557 -11.99 7.94 22.27
C SER A 557 -10.60 7.75 21.65
N ASP A 558 -9.59 8.35 22.27
CA ASP A 558 -8.21 8.49 21.81
C ASP A 558 -7.30 7.40 22.41
N ASP A 559 -7.90 6.38 23.02
CA ASP A 559 -7.22 5.24 23.65
C ASP A 559 -6.37 5.58 24.90
N ASP A 560 -6.46 6.81 25.42
CA ASP A 560 -5.90 7.16 26.71
C ASP A 560 -6.75 6.62 27.86
N ASP A 561 -6.10 6.31 28.99
CA ASP A 561 -6.76 5.97 30.25
C ASP A 561 -7.83 7.04 30.58
N ALA A 562 -9.07 6.60 30.79
CA ALA A 562 -10.19 7.52 30.97
C ALA A 562 -10.03 8.31 32.27
N GLN A 563 -9.55 9.56 32.18
CA GLN A 563 -9.32 10.44 33.34
C GLN A 563 -10.56 10.64 34.24
N ARG A 564 -11.77 10.50 33.67
CA ARG A 564 -13.05 10.53 34.41
C ARG A 564 -14.02 9.49 33.85
N ILE A 565 -14.17 8.37 34.56
CA ILE A 565 -15.20 7.37 34.28
C ILE A 565 -16.54 7.84 34.87
N PRO A 566 -17.63 7.92 34.09
CA PRO A 566 -18.95 8.25 34.63
C PRO A 566 -19.34 7.27 35.75
N LYS A 567 -19.88 7.79 36.87
CA LYS A 567 -20.26 6.98 38.03
C LYS A 567 -21.15 5.77 37.69
N TRP A 568 -22.04 5.90 36.71
CA TRP A 568 -22.89 4.79 36.30
C TRP A 568 -22.11 3.68 35.59
N ILE A 569 -21.07 4.01 34.81
CA ILE A 569 -20.20 3.02 34.16
C ILE A 569 -19.41 2.27 35.23
N ASP A 570 -18.79 3.02 36.14
CA ASP A 570 -18.01 2.50 37.26
C ASP A 570 -18.83 1.56 38.18
N LYS A 571 -20.10 1.90 38.43
CA LYS A 571 -20.96 1.13 39.33
C LYS A 571 -21.74 -0.01 38.68
N ARG A 572 -22.07 0.10 37.39
CA ARG A 572 -23.04 -0.81 36.74
C ARG A 572 -22.41 -1.72 35.71
N ILE A 573 -21.23 -1.43 35.17
CA ILE A 573 -20.59 -2.27 34.16
C ILE A 573 -19.77 -3.35 34.85
N PHE A 574 -20.11 -4.60 34.58
CA PHE A 574 -19.37 -5.77 35.08
C PHE A 574 -18.80 -6.57 33.90
N GLN A 575 -17.50 -6.82 33.94
CA GLN A 575 -16.77 -7.51 32.89
C GLN A 575 -16.75 -9.02 33.13
N TYR A 576 -17.10 -9.76 32.08
CA TYR A 576 -17.01 -11.21 32.01
C TYR A 576 -16.22 -11.60 30.77
N VAL A 577 -15.50 -12.70 30.83
CA VAL A 577 -15.05 -13.41 29.63
C VAL A 577 -16.07 -14.50 29.30
N LEU A 578 -16.43 -14.64 28.03
CA LEU A 578 -17.37 -15.62 27.49
C LEU A 578 -16.63 -16.53 26.51
N LYS A 579 -16.74 -17.84 26.73
CA LYS A 579 -16.06 -18.85 25.91
C LYS A 579 -16.86 -19.19 24.65
N ILE A 580 -16.23 -19.10 23.49
CA ILE A 580 -16.72 -19.71 22.26
C ILE A 580 -16.04 -21.06 22.07
N LYS A 581 -16.84 -22.13 22.16
CA LYS A 581 -16.44 -23.51 21.80
C LYS A 581 -16.39 -23.60 20.27
N LEU A 582 -15.20 -23.88 19.74
CA LEU A 582 -14.88 -23.79 18.31
C LEU A 582 -14.94 -25.14 17.60
#